data_AF-A0A1E4FCI1-F1
#
_entry.id   AF-A0A1E4FCI1-F1
#
_cell.length_a   1.000
_cell.length_b   1.000
_cell.length_c   1.000
_cell.angle_alpha   90.00
_cell.angle_beta   90.00
_cell.angle_gamma   90.00
#
_symmetry.space_group_name_H-M   'P 1'
#
loop_
_entity.id
_entity.type
_entity.pdbx_description
1 polymer ?
#
loop_
_entity_poly.entity_id
_entity_poly.type
_entity_poly.pdbx_seq_one_letter_code
_entity_poly.pdbx_strand_id
1 'polypeptide(L)'
;MIVYVDVDDTLVRSFGSKQIAMSHTQEYVRKLKEAGASLYCWSSGGAEYARRVATEAGLADCFIAYLPKPQVLVDDVLVENWELQQLHPNECRSQAGDELLAAISGTCR
;
A
#
# COMPACT_ATOMS: atom_id res chain seq x y z
N MET A 1 -0.25 -2.33 -13.06
CA MET A 1 0.39 -3.01 -11.90
C MET A 1 -0.57 -3.06 -10.73
N ILE A 2 -0.53 -4.11 -9.92
CA ILE A 2 -1.35 -4.26 -8.70
C ILE A 2 -0.45 -4.03 -7.48
N VAL A 3 -0.89 -3.19 -6.53
CA VAL A 3 -0.13 -2.87 -5.31
C VAL A 3 -1.03 -2.97 -4.09
N TYR A 4 -0.57 -3.70 -3.08
CA TYR A 4 -1.23 -3.81 -1.78
C TYR A 4 -0.50 -2.91 -0.77
N VAL A 5 -1.25 -2.01 -0.13
CA VAL A 5 -0.72 -1.00 0.78
C VAL A 5 -1.22 -1.26 2.19
N ASP A 6 -0.28 -1.47 3.11
CA ASP A 6 -0.56 -1.63 4.54
C ASP A 6 -0.96 -0.31 5.22
N VAL A 7 -1.50 -0.40 6.43
CA VAL A 7 -2.00 0.75 7.19
C VAL A 7 -1.04 1.15 8.32
N ASP A 8 -0.88 0.30 9.33
CA ASP A 8 -0.14 0.64 10.54
C ASP A 8 1.37 0.64 10.28
N ASP A 9 2.06 1.66 10.80
CA ASP A 9 3.47 1.98 10.50
C ASP A 9 3.79 2.17 9.01
N THR A 10 2.75 2.28 8.16
CA THR A 10 2.86 2.43 6.71
C THR A 10 2.21 3.74 6.25
N LEU A 11 0.90 3.88 6.41
CA LEU A 11 0.15 5.13 6.13
C LEU A 11 0.03 6.01 7.38
N VAL A 12 -0.07 5.38 8.54
CA VAL A 12 -0.18 6.06 9.83
C VAL A 12 0.63 5.31 10.88
N ARG A 13 1.17 6.05 11.85
CA ARG A 13 1.74 5.50 13.08
C ARG A 13 0.83 5.83 14.25
N SER A 14 0.47 4.81 15.03
CA SER A 14 -0.34 5.00 16.23
C SER A 14 0.54 5.29 17.45
N PHE A 15 0.18 6.32 18.23
CA PHE A 15 0.80 6.65 19.52
C PHE A 15 -0.30 6.92 20.55
N GLY A 16 -0.63 5.90 21.35
CA GLY A 16 -1.83 5.91 22.19
C GLY A 16 -3.09 5.99 21.32
N SER A 17 -3.94 6.97 21.58
CA SER A 17 -5.15 7.24 20.77
C SER A 17 -4.90 8.14 19.55
N LYS A 18 -3.69 8.66 19.37
CA LYS A 18 -3.36 9.56 18.25
C LYS A 18 -2.79 8.77 17.07
N GLN A 19 -3.21 9.13 15.87
CA GLN A 19 -2.58 8.70 14.63
C GLN A 19 -1.71 9.83 14.07
N ILE A 20 -0.47 9.49 13.73
CA ILE A 20 0.52 10.38 13.13
C ILE A 20 0.66 9.96 11.66
N ALA A 21 0.47 10.89 10.73
CA ALA A 21 0.59 10.59 9.31
C ALA A 21 2.02 10.18 8.94
N MET A 22 2.15 9.12 8.16
CA MET A 22 3.40 8.76 7.48
C MET A 22 3.42 9.45 6.11
N SER A 23 3.57 10.77 6.10
CA SER A 23 3.31 11.62 4.92
C SER A 23 4.04 11.17 3.65
N HIS A 24 5.31 10.74 3.77
CA HIS A 24 6.09 10.26 2.62
C HIS A 24 5.45 9.04 1.94
N THR A 25 4.91 8.10 2.71
CA THR A 25 4.22 6.93 2.15
C THR A 25 2.88 7.32 1.56
N GLN A 26 2.14 8.24 2.21
CA GLN A 26 0.86 8.73 1.69
C GLN A 26 1.03 9.46 0.35
N GLU A 27 2.06 10.30 0.22
CA GLU A 27 2.44 10.95 -1.04
C GLU A 27 2.82 9.92 -2.10
N TYR A 28 3.57 8.88 -1.72
CA TYR A 28 3.96 7.81 -2.63
C TYR A 28 2.75 7.00 -3.16
N VAL A 29 1.74 6.74 -2.32
CA VAL A 29 0.47 6.13 -2.76
C VAL A 29 -0.20 6.96 -3.85
N ARG A 30 -0.23 8.28 -3.73
CA ARG A 30 -0.77 9.16 -4.77
C ARG A 30 0.02 9.04 -6.07
N LYS A 31 1.35 9.08 -5.99
CA LYS A 31 2.23 8.89 -7.15
C LYS A 31 1.98 7.54 -7.85
N LEU A 32 1.81 6.46 -7.08
CA LEU A 32 1.48 5.14 -7.63
C LEU A 32 0.13 5.16 -8.37
N LYS A 33 -0.89 5.82 -7.81
CA LYS A 33 -2.20 5.98 -8.45
C LYS A 33 -2.09 6.78 -9.74
N GLU A 34 -1.39 7.91 -9.71
CA GLU A 34 -1.15 8.79 -10.86
C GLU A 34 -0.37 8.07 -11.97
N ALA A 35 0.58 7.20 -11.61
CA ALA A 35 1.30 6.36 -12.54
C ALA A 35 0.42 5.25 -13.17
N GLY A 36 -0.81 5.03 -12.69
CA GLY A 36 -1.76 4.06 -13.23
C GLY A 36 -1.79 2.72 -12.49
N ALA A 37 -1.27 2.63 -11.27
CA ALA A 37 -1.38 1.42 -10.47
C ALA A 37 -2.81 1.20 -9.94
N SER A 38 -3.19 -0.07 -9.85
CA SER A 38 -4.39 -0.54 -9.16
C SER A 38 -4.05 -0.82 -7.70
N LEU A 39 -4.56 0.01 -6.80
CA LEU A 39 -4.18 -0.01 -5.39
C LEU A 39 -5.25 -0.66 -4.53
N TYR A 40 -4.82 -1.50 -3.60
CA TYR A 40 -5.66 -2.16 -2.60
C TYR A 40 -5.11 -1.83 -1.21
N CYS A 41 -5.97 -1.38 -0.29
CA CYS A 41 -5.55 -1.10 1.08
C CYS A 41 -5.90 -2.30 1.97
N TRP A 42 -4.97 -2.77 2.78
CA TRP A 42 -5.19 -3.92 3.66
C TRP A 42 -4.64 -3.72 5.07
N SER A 43 -5.27 -4.36 6.06
CA SER A 43 -4.81 -4.29 7.45
C SER A 43 -5.16 -5.56 8.22
N SER A 44 -4.32 -5.91 9.20
CA SER A 44 -4.67 -6.93 10.20
C SER A 44 -5.86 -6.50 11.07
N GLY A 45 -6.14 -5.19 11.17
CA GLY A 45 -7.33 -4.64 11.83
C GLY A 45 -8.63 -4.79 11.02
N GLY A 46 -8.56 -5.36 9.81
CA GLY A 46 -9.71 -5.63 8.95
C GLY A 46 -10.01 -4.55 7.91
N ALA A 47 -10.90 -4.87 6.97
CA ALA A 47 -11.25 -4.01 5.84
C ALA A 47 -11.86 -2.66 6.27
N GLU A 48 -12.75 -2.66 7.27
CA GLU A 48 -13.38 -1.43 7.77
C GLU A 48 -12.37 -0.50 8.43
N TYR A 49 -11.41 -1.05 9.18
CA TYR A 49 -10.30 -0.26 9.74
C TYR A 49 -9.45 0.35 8.63
N ALA A 50 -9.08 -0.44 7.61
CA ALA A 50 -8.32 0.04 6.47
C ALA A 50 -9.04 1.16 5.70
N ARG A 51 -10.35 0.99 5.44
CA ARG A 51 -11.19 2.01 4.79
C ARG A 51 -11.22 3.30 5.57
N ARG A 52 -11.47 3.22 6.87
CA ARG A 52 -11.55 4.40 7.75
C ARG A 52 -10.25 5.18 7.73
N VAL A 53 -9.11 4.51 7.95
CA VAL A 53 -7.80 5.19 7.99
C VAL A 53 -7.45 5.81 6.64
N ALA A 54 -7.68 5.11 5.53
CA ALA A 54 -7.44 5.67 4.20
C ALA A 54 -8.32 6.90 3.91
N THR A 55 -9.57 6.89 4.38
CA THR A 55 -10.49 8.03 4.25
C THR A 55 -10.04 9.22 5.08
N GLU A 56 -9.67 9.01 6.34
CA GLU A 56 -9.13 10.05 7.23
C GLU A 56 -7.81 10.64 6.70
N ALA A 57 -6.99 9.83 6.02
CA ALA A 57 -5.78 10.27 5.33
C ALA A 57 -6.04 10.96 3.97
N GLY A 58 -7.30 11.02 3.53
CA GLY A 58 -7.68 11.61 2.24
C GLY A 58 -7.21 10.81 1.02
N LEU A 59 -7.00 9.49 1.17
CA LEU A 59 -6.50 8.58 0.13
C LEU A 59 -7.61 7.65 -0.41
N ALA A 60 -8.87 7.86 -0.04
CA ALA A 60 -9.94 6.92 -0.36
C ALA A 60 -10.15 6.71 -1.87
N ASP A 61 -9.88 7.74 -2.68
CA ASP A 61 -9.93 7.75 -4.14
C ASP A 61 -8.77 7.00 -4.81
N CYS A 62 -7.68 6.77 -4.08
CA CYS A 62 -6.52 6.05 -4.56
C CYS A 62 -6.81 4.53 -4.64
N PHE A 63 -7.63 4.00 -3.73
CA PHE A 63 -7.85 2.56 -3.56
C PHE A 63 -9.10 2.02 -4.26
N ILE A 64 -8.97 0.87 -4.90
CA ILE A 64 -10.06 0.11 -5.53
C ILE A 64 -10.90 -0.63 -4.48
N ALA A 65 -10.23 -1.24 -3.49
CA ALA A 65 -10.89 -1.98 -2.43
C ALA A 65 -10.07 -1.98 -1.13
N TYR A 66 -10.75 -2.41 -0.06
CA TYR A 66 -10.23 -2.51 1.29
C TYR A 66 -10.38 -3.95 1.78
N LEU A 67 -9.32 -4.53 2.33
CA LEU A 67 -9.25 -5.96 2.61
C LEU A 67 -8.70 -6.22 4.03
N PRO A 68 -9.15 -7.28 4.73
CA PRO A 68 -8.39 -7.79 5.87
C PRO A 68 -7.10 -8.47 5.36
N LYS A 69 -6.01 -8.41 6.13
CA LYS A 69 -4.88 -9.31 5.89
C LYS A 69 -5.29 -10.75 6.23
N PRO A 70 -4.94 -11.75 5.40
CA PRO A 70 -5.33 -13.13 5.64
C PRO A 70 -4.58 -13.72 6.84
N GLN A 71 -5.22 -14.64 7.55
CA GLN A 71 -4.57 -15.49 8.58
C GLN A 71 -4.05 -16.80 7.99
N VAL A 72 -4.65 -17.26 6.89
CA VAL A 72 -4.31 -18.50 6.19
C VAL A 72 -4.35 -18.20 4.69
N LEU A 73 -3.34 -18.67 3.97
CA LEU A 73 -3.27 -18.67 2.52
C LEU A 73 -3.29 -20.13 2.05
N VAL A 74 -4.19 -20.45 1.13
CA VAL A 74 -4.23 -21.75 0.45
C VAL A 74 -3.86 -21.49 -1.00
N ASP A 75 -2.66 -21.92 -1.38
CA ASP A 75 -2.07 -21.67 -2.69
C ASP A 75 -1.18 -22.88 -3.04
N ASP A 76 -1.09 -23.25 -4.32
CA ASP A 76 -0.22 -24.32 -4.79
C ASP A 76 1.24 -23.86 -4.94
N VAL A 77 1.47 -22.55 -4.97
CA VAL A 77 2.79 -21.93 -5.04
C VAL A 77 3.16 -21.33 -3.68
N LEU A 78 4.34 -21.70 -3.16
CA LEU A 78 4.88 -21.10 -1.94
C LEU A 78 5.08 -19.59 -2.11
N VAL A 79 4.76 -18.81 -1.07
CA VAL A 79 4.85 -17.33 -1.08
C VAL A 79 6.24 -16.82 -1.48
N GLU A 80 7.32 -17.52 -1.07
CA GLU A 80 8.69 -17.17 -1.42
C GLU A 80 9.01 -17.27 -2.93
N ASN A 81 8.20 -18.03 -3.67
CA ASN A 81 8.31 -18.19 -5.12
C ASN A 81 7.38 -17.25 -5.89
N TRP A 82 6.70 -16.33 -5.20
CA TRP A 82 5.91 -15.31 -5.87
C TRP A 82 6.83 -14.22 -6.44
N GLU A 83 6.49 -13.71 -7.62
CA GLU A 83 7.10 -12.51 -8.21
C GLU A 83 6.61 -11.25 -7.47
N LEU A 84 6.92 -11.16 -6.17
CA LEU A 84 6.46 -10.11 -5.26
C LEU A 84 7.63 -9.26 -4.80
N GLN A 85 7.60 -7.97 -5.15
CA GLN A 85 8.50 -6.98 -4.57
C GLN A 85 7.87 -6.39 -3.30
N GLN A 86 8.59 -6.50 -2.17
CA GLN A 86 8.24 -5.82 -0.93
C GLN A 86 9.06 -4.54 -0.80
N LEU A 87 8.39 -3.42 -0.50
CA LEU A 87 9.03 -2.17 -0.11
C LEU A 87 8.69 -1.86 1.36
N HIS A 88 9.70 -1.58 2.16
CA HIS A 88 9.52 -0.96 3.47
C HIS A 88 9.10 0.52 3.26
N PRO A 89 8.28 1.13 4.13
CA PRO A 89 7.86 2.54 3.98
C PRO A 89 9.01 3.55 3.77
N ASN A 90 10.18 3.28 4.37
CA ASN A 90 11.38 4.11 4.16
C ASN A 90 11.96 4.05 2.75
N GLU A 91 11.65 3.01 1.98
CA GLU A 91 12.09 2.81 0.60
C GLU A 91 11.17 3.50 -0.41
N CYS A 92 9.97 3.95 0.01
CA CYS A 92 9.07 4.76 -0.84
C CYS A 92 9.66 6.12 -1.25
N ARG A 93 10.81 6.52 -0.67
CA ARG A 93 11.57 7.71 -1.01
C ARG A 93 13.01 7.40 -1.45
N SER A 94 13.30 6.13 -1.74
CA SER A 94 14.61 5.68 -2.23
C SER A 94 14.56 5.40 -3.73
N GLN A 95 15.71 5.11 -4.31
CA GLN A 95 15.83 4.69 -5.70
C GLN A 95 14.94 3.48 -6.02
N ALA A 96 14.75 2.54 -5.09
CA ALA A 96 13.88 1.38 -5.30
C ALA A 96 12.41 1.78 -5.51
N GLY A 97 11.95 2.82 -4.79
CA GLY A 97 10.62 3.41 -5.02
C GLY A 97 10.51 4.09 -6.38
N ASP A 98 11.54 4.86 -6.77
CA ASP A 98 11.54 5.54 -8.07
C ASP A 98 11.56 4.53 -9.25
N GLU A 99 12.31 3.44 -9.13
CA GLU A 99 12.36 2.35 -10.11
C GLU A 99 10.99 1.67 -10.27
N LEU A 100 10.27 1.43 -9.17
CA LEU A 100 8.91 0.88 -9.23
C LEU A 100 7.94 1.84 -9.95
N LEU A 101 7.99 3.15 -9.65
CA LEU A 101 7.17 4.15 -10.33
C LEU A 101 7.45 4.20 -11.84
N ALA A 102 8.73 4.12 -12.22
CA ALA A 102 9.15 4.08 -13.62
C ALA A 102 8.63 2.82 -14.32
N ALA A 103 8.70 1.65 -13.65
CA ALA A 103 8.19 0.40 -14.18
C ALA A 103 6.67 0.44 -14.42
N ILE A 104 5.90 1.02 -13.49
CA ILE A 104 4.44 1.22 -13.67
C ILE A 104 4.18 2.09 -14.89
N SER A 105 4.83 3.27 -14.94
CA SER A 105 4.60 4.27 -15.97
C SER A 105 5.01 3.79 -17.38
N GLY A 106 6.07 2.98 -17.47
CA GLY A 106 6.53 2.38 -18.72
C GLY A 106 5.67 1.23 -19.24
N THR A 107 4.80 0.65 -18.40
CA THR A 107 3.89 -0.44 -18.74
C THR A 107 2.56 0.06 -19.34
N CYS A 108 2.24 1.35 -19.19
CA CYS A 108 1.16 2.01 -19.93
C CYS A 108 1.61 2.33 -21.37
N ARG A 109 1.59 1.34 -22.26
CA ARG A 109 1.62 1.52 -23.73
C ARG A 109 0.48 0.76 -24.37
#